data_AF-A0A5C0UGW3-F1
#
_entry.id   AF-A0A5C0UGW3-F1
#
_cell.length_a   1.000
_cell.length_b   1.000
_cell.length_c   1.000
_cell.angle_alpha   90.00
_cell.angle_beta   90.00
_cell.angle_gamma   90.00
#
_symmetry.space_group_name_H-M   'P 1'
#
loop_
_entity.id
_entity.type
_entity.pdbx_description
1 polymer ?
#
loop_
_entity_poly.entity_id
_entity_poly.type
_entity_poly.pdbx_seq_one_letter_code
_entity_poly.pdbx_strand_id
1 'polypeptide(L)'
;MQNDIEFSVYNKFYLGIETSCDDTTVAIFNNEKCICNKTITHDYSDFGGVIPEYASRDHMTKLPGMVRECLKESNIKPNDLHCIGATVGPGLLGSLTVGVTFAKTLAWSLNIPFVSVNHLEAHLLVAKWKHAYNSINVQNEHINSNKQSAGKTLNNNNNLQNGSDNNFSKNESISFTGLDFPYGVILASGGHTLLAIATDLGKYSVLGTSLDDAVGEILDKFGRKIGLKNPAGKHIEQLALQSEFSKNPNSFSLKNPNFNLPVPLKNDKSCNFSFSGLKTAVIRKWESSDKSEKYKQNLCYALQYAISESLIERLRNALGSKFHNNKEQEINNSNNTSENCKIKNWVFVGGVASNMFIKNKLRDFAEKNGKKIFVPKPEFCSDNAAMVTYATYLYDQKNMHSGYKTEAKASYSLEDISV
;
A
#
# COMPACT_ATOMS: atom_id res chain seq x y z
N MET A 1 -7.41 -42.49 28.66
CA MET A 1 -6.86 -41.17 29.05
C MET A 1 -5.89 -40.75 27.96
N GLN A 2 -6.46 -40.25 26.87
CA GLN A 2 -5.74 -39.67 25.76
C GLN A 2 -6.13 -38.20 25.86
N ASN A 3 -5.28 -37.40 26.50
CA ASN A 3 -5.56 -35.98 26.70
C ASN A 3 -5.34 -35.29 25.37
N ASP A 4 -6.46 -34.93 24.75
CA ASP A 4 -6.58 -33.87 23.76
C ASP A 4 -5.84 -32.63 24.28
N ILE A 5 -4.69 -32.33 23.69
CA ILE A 5 -4.07 -31.01 23.79
C ILE A 5 -4.81 -30.14 22.76
N GLU A 6 -6.05 -29.77 23.09
CA GLU A 6 -6.66 -28.59 22.49
C GLU A 6 -5.86 -27.38 22.98
N PHE A 7 -5.05 -26.79 22.09
CA PHE A 7 -4.58 -25.42 22.28
C PHE A 7 -5.83 -24.53 22.38
N SER A 8 -6.26 -24.21 23.60
CA SER A 8 -7.24 -23.17 23.81
C SER A 8 -6.61 -21.87 23.30
N VAL A 9 -7.01 -21.40 22.12
CA VAL A 9 -6.61 -20.09 21.62
C VAL A 9 -7.30 -19.07 22.52
N TYR A 10 -6.65 -18.69 23.61
CA TYR A 10 -7.09 -17.55 24.40
C TYR A 10 -7.14 -16.34 23.46
N ASN A 11 -8.29 -15.67 23.41
CA ASN A 11 -8.43 -14.44 22.63
C ASN A 11 -7.42 -13.41 23.14
N LYS A 12 -6.44 -13.05 22.31
CA LYS A 12 -5.51 -11.96 22.58
C LYS A 12 -5.97 -10.72 21.83
N PHE A 13 -6.18 -9.63 22.55
CA PHE A 13 -6.58 -8.36 21.96
C PHE A 13 -5.40 -7.43 21.77
N TYR A 14 -5.25 -6.88 20.57
CA TYR A 14 -4.15 -5.98 20.21
C TYR A 14 -4.73 -4.60 19.90
N LEU A 15 -4.08 -3.55 20.38
CA LEU A 15 -4.41 -2.16 20.06
C LEU A 15 -3.28 -1.55 19.23
N GLY A 16 -3.58 -1.02 18.05
CA GLY A 16 -2.64 -0.23 17.25
C GLY A 16 -3.05 1.24 17.20
N ILE A 17 -2.05 2.12 17.17
CA ILE A 17 -2.21 3.57 17.08
C ILE A 17 -1.32 4.11 15.97
N GLU A 18 -1.89 4.89 15.05
CA GLU A 18 -1.18 5.55 13.96
C GLU A 18 -1.54 7.04 13.95
N THR A 19 -0.51 7.87 14.13
CA THR A 19 -0.56 9.34 14.24
C THR A 19 0.67 9.99 13.60
N SER A 20 1.17 9.43 12.49
CA SER A 20 2.40 9.92 11.84
C SER A 20 2.23 11.22 11.06
N CYS A 21 1.02 11.54 10.59
CA CYS A 21 0.75 12.69 9.73
C CYS A 21 -0.52 13.45 10.13
N ASP A 22 -1.60 13.33 9.36
CA ASP A 22 -2.88 14.05 9.49
C ASP A 22 -4.07 13.12 9.78
N ASP A 23 -3.86 11.81 9.78
CA ASP A 23 -4.84 10.82 10.18
C ASP A 23 -4.63 10.39 11.64
N THR A 24 -5.63 10.59 12.50
CA THR A 24 -5.67 9.91 13.82
C THR A 24 -6.39 8.59 13.62
N THR A 25 -5.69 7.48 13.81
CA THR A 25 -6.29 6.17 13.61
C THR A 25 -6.03 5.23 14.78
N VAL A 26 -7.03 4.39 15.05
CA VAL A 26 -7.00 3.40 16.12
C VAL A 26 -7.66 2.12 15.63
N ALA A 27 -7.04 0.98 15.88
CA ALA A 27 -7.61 -0.32 15.53
C ALA A 27 -7.43 -1.33 16.66
N ILE A 28 -8.38 -2.25 16.75
CA ILE A 28 -8.35 -3.37 17.69
C ILE A 28 -8.48 -4.66 16.91
N PHE A 29 -7.59 -5.60 17.21
CA PHE A 29 -7.61 -6.95 16.67
C PHE A 29 -7.93 -7.95 17.77
N ASN A 30 -8.67 -9.00 17.44
CA ASN A 30 -8.67 -10.25 18.19
C ASN A 30 -7.83 -11.26 17.40
N ASN A 31 -6.65 -11.61 17.92
CA ASN A 31 -5.62 -12.34 17.18
C ASN A 31 -5.31 -11.64 15.84
N GLU A 32 -5.42 -12.33 14.70
CA GLU A 32 -5.18 -11.74 13.37
C GLU A 32 -6.40 -11.00 12.77
N LYS A 33 -7.55 -11.02 13.45
CA LYS A 33 -8.80 -10.45 12.93
C LYS A 33 -9.01 -9.04 13.45
N CYS A 34 -9.06 -8.07 12.54
CA CYS A 34 -9.49 -6.71 12.83
C CYS A 34 -10.97 -6.69 13.24
N ILE A 35 -11.27 -6.15 14.43
CA ILE A 35 -12.63 -6.01 14.98
C ILE A 35 -13.07 -4.56 15.16
N CYS A 36 -12.13 -3.61 15.22
CA CYS A 36 -12.37 -2.16 15.10
C CYS A 36 -11.25 -1.53 14.28
N ASN A 37 -11.59 -0.61 13.38
CA ASN A 37 -10.62 0.24 12.68
C ASN A 37 -11.27 1.60 12.43
N LYS A 38 -10.84 2.63 13.15
CA LYS A 38 -11.39 3.99 13.06
C LYS A 38 -10.31 4.95 12.59
N THR A 39 -10.72 5.88 11.74
CA THR A 39 -9.90 6.96 11.20
C THR A 39 -10.64 8.28 11.33
N ILE A 40 -9.94 9.30 11.84
CA ILE A 40 -10.32 10.71 11.73
C ILE A 40 -9.22 11.41 10.93
N THR A 41 -9.56 11.83 9.71
CA THR A 41 -8.67 12.63 8.86
C THR A 41 -8.87 14.11 9.17
N HIS A 42 -7.78 14.82 9.45
CA HIS A 42 -7.80 16.25 9.72
C HIS A 42 -7.57 17.05 8.44
N ASP A 43 -8.51 17.90 8.08
CA ASP A 43 -8.43 18.69 6.85
C ASP A 43 -7.67 20.01 7.06
N TYR A 44 -6.54 20.15 6.37
CA TYR A 44 -5.73 21.36 6.36
C TYR A 44 -5.71 22.05 4.99
N SER A 45 -6.71 21.79 4.13
CA SER A 45 -6.77 22.34 2.78
C SER A 45 -6.70 23.87 2.75
N ASP A 46 -7.32 24.53 3.74
CA ASP A 46 -7.38 25.99 3.84
C ASP A 46 -5.99 26.62 4.10
N PHE A 47 -5.05 25.84 4.62
CA PHE A 47 -3.68 26.26 4.87
C PHE A 47 -2.70 25.84 3.76
N GLY A 48 -3.21 25.19 2.71
CA GLY A 48 -2.39 24.70 1.60
C GLY A 48 -1.63 23.40 1.91
N GLY A 49 -1.89 22.75 3.04
CA GLY A 49 -1.25 21.49 3.45
C GLY A 49 -1.21 21.32 4.96
N VAL A 50 -0.72 20.17 5.42
CA VAL A 50 -0.64 19.81 6.84
C VAL A 50 0.22 20.84 7.60
N ILE A 51 -0.34 21.42 8.66
CA ILE A 51 0.41 22.26 9.63
C ILE A 51 0.84 21.35 10.79
N PRO A 52 2.14 21.08 11.00
CA PRO A 52 2.59 20.09 11.98
C PRO A 52 2.11 20.33 13.42
N GLU A 53 2.05 21.59 13.85
CA GLU A 53 1.58 21.95 15.19
C GLU A 53 0.08 21.67 15.36
N TYR A 54 -0.73 21.94 14.34
CA TYR A 54 -2.18 21.69 14.41
C TYR A 54 -2.46 20.19 14.36
N ALA A 55 -1.78 19.44 13.49
CA ALA A 55 -1.84 17.98 13.46
C ALA A 55 -1.55 17.38 14.84
N SER A 56 -0.47 17.81 15.49
CA SER A 56 -0.11 17.35 16.83
C SER A 56 -1.22 17.60 17.85
N ARG A 57 -1.84 18.78 17.85
CA ARG A 57 -2.95 19.14 18.76
C ARG A 57 -4.22 18.35 18.46
N ASP A 58 -4.53 18.15 17.19
CA ASP A 58 -5.71 17.39 16.78
C ASP A 58 -5.57 15.91 17.22
N HIS A 59 -4.41 15.28 17.02
CA HIS A 59 -4.16 13.95 17.59
C HIS A 59 -4.34 13.92 19.10
N MET A 60 -3.78 14.90 19.82
CA MET A 60 -3.83 14.95 21.29
C MET A 60 -5.28 15.05 21.80
N THR A 61 -6.14 15.78 21.10
CA THR A 61 -7.55 15.94 21.50
C THR A 61 -8.44 14.76 21.09
N LYS A 62 -8.17 14.13 19.93
CA LYS A 62 -9.04 13.06 19.38
C LYS A 62 -8.67 11.67 19.85
N LEU A 63 -7.39 11.36 20.00
CA LEU A 63 -6.90 10.00 20.27
C LEU A 63 -7.55 9.34 21.50
N PRO A 64 -7.66 9.99 22.68
CA PRO A 64 -8.27 9.35 23.85
C PRO A 64 -9.77 9.03 23.68
N GLY A 65 -10.48 9.83 22.88
CA GLY A 65 -11.88 9.57 22.51
C GLY A 65 -11.98 8.34 21.61
N MET A 66 -11.17 8.31 20.55
CA MET A 66 -11.15 7.21 19.57
C MET A 66 -10.81 5.86 20.21
N VAL A 67 -9.84 5.81 21.13
CA VAL A 67 -9.49 4.56 21.84
C VAL A 67 -10.68 4.05 22.66
N ARG A 68 -11.36 4.94 23.40
CA ARG A 68 -12.56 4.56 24.17
C ARG A 68 -13.69 4.06 23.28
N GLU A 69 -13.89 4.70 22.13
CA GLU A 69 -14.89 4.28 21.15
C GLU A 69 -14.57 2.91 20.56
N CYS A 70 -13.31 2.65 20.16
CA CYS A 70 -12.93 1.34 19.63
C CYS A 70 -13.06 0.22 20.67
N LEU A 71 -12.67 0.47 21.93
CA LEU A 71 -12.87 -0.50 23.02
C LEU A 71 -14.36 -0.83 23.22
N LYS A 72 -15.21 0.21 23.20
CA LYS A 72 -16.68 0.05 23.32
C LYS A 72 -17.26 -0.73 22.14
N GLU A 73 -16.89 -0.39 20.91
CA GLU A 73 -17.38 -1.08 19.69
C GLU A 73 -16.90 -2.55 19.64
N SER A 74 -15.69 -2.80 20.14
CA SER A 74 -15.12 -4.16 20.25
C SER A 74 -15.69 -4.95 21.42
N ASN A 75 -16.51 -4.33 22.29
CA ASN A 75 -17.05 -4.91 23.52
C ASN A 75 -15.97 -5.48 24.46
N ILE A 76 -14.86 -4.76 24.62
CA ILE A 76 -13.77 -5.14 25.54
C ILE A 76 -13.42 -3.98 26.49
N LYS A 77 -12.87 -4.32 27.64
CA LYS A 77 -12.33 -3.38 28.63
C LYS A 77 -10.84 -3.16 28.38
N PRO A 78 -10.25 -2.04 28.87
CA PRO A 78 -8.80 -1.81 28.78
C PRO A 78 -7.96 -3.00 29.28
N ASN A 79 -8.36 -3.65 30.38
CA ASN A 79 -7.63 -4.78 30.96
C ASN A 79 -7.70 -6.08 30.14
N ASP A 80 -8.54 -6.13 29.10
CA ASP A 80 -8.59 -7.27 28.18
C ASP A 80 -7.51 -7.16 27.08
N LEU A 81 -6.86 -6.00 26.94
CA LEU A 81 -5.76 -5.81 25.99
C LEU A 81 -4.56 -6.67 26.38
N HIS A 82 -3.98 -7.34 25.38
CA HIS A 82 -2.80 -8.17 25.52
C HIS A 82 -1.51 -7.43 25.16
N CYS A 83 -1.54 -6.60 24.11
CA CYS A 83 -0.37 -5.87 23.63
C CYS A 83 -0.81 -4.60 22.90
N ILE A 84 0.00 -3.54 22.99
CA ILE A 84 -0.26 -2.26 22.34
C ILE A 84 0.93 -1.91 21.46
N GLY A 85 0.67 -1.48 20.22
CA GLY A 85 1.70 -0.92 19.36
C GLY A 85 1.35 0.46 18.84
N ALA A 86 2.38 1.21 18.50
CA ALA A 86 2.22 2.53 17.89
C ALA A 86 3.28 2.78 16.84
N THR A 87 2.91 3.55 15.84
CA THR A 87 3.85 4.08 14.86
C THR A 87 4.86 5.00 15.54
N VAL A 88 6.14 4.65 15.48
CA VAL A 88 7.24 5.47 16.01
C VAL A 88 7.93 6.31 14.94
N GLY A 89 7.69 6.04 13.66
CA GLY A 89 8.22 6.80 12.54
C GLY A 89 8.34 6.00 11.25
N PRO A 90 8.70 6.62 10.12
CA PRO A 90 8.91 8.07 9.95
C PRO A 90 7.61 8.88 10.02
N GLY A 91 7.70 10.20 10.15
CA GLY A 91 6.54 11.09 10.21
C GLY A 91 6.80 12.42 10.90
N LEU A 92 5.74 13.19 11.14
CA LEU A 92 5.79 14.45 11.87
C LEU A 92 6.10 14.18 13.34
N LEU A 93 7.23 14.69 13.82
CA LEU A 93 7.74 14.37 15.17
C LEU A 93 6.73 14.67 16.29
N GLY A 94 6.05 15.82 16.22
CA GLY A 94 5.01 16.19 17.18
C GLY A 94 3.83 15.21 17.19
N SER A 95 3.30 14.90 16.00
CA SER A 95 2.20 13.95 15.82
C SER A 95 2.57 12.54 16.31
N LEU A 96 3.76 12.04 15.95
CA LEU A 96 4.27 10.75 16.41
C LEU A 96 4.40 10.71 17.94
N THR A 97 4.93 11.77 18.55
CA THR A 97 5.15 11.85 20.00
C THR A 97 3.85 11.68 20.76
N VAL A 98 2.73 12.21 20.26
CA VAL A 98 1.40 12.03 20.88
C VAL A 98 1.01 10.56 20.92
N GLY A 99 1.01 9.87 19.77
CA GLY A 99 0.62 8.46 19.69
C GLY A 99 1.53 7.53 20.48
N VAL A 100 2.85 7.72 20.35
CA VAL A 100 3.87 6.92 21.05
C VAL A 100 3.78 7.10 22.56
N THR A 101 3.60 8.33 23.05
CA THR A 101 3.48 8.59 24.49
C THR A 101 2.19 8.01 25.05
N PHE A 102 1.07 8.18 24.35
CA PHE A 102 -0.23 7.61 24.75
C PHE A 102 -0.13 6.07 24.83
N ALA A 103 0.37 5.42 23.77
CA ALA A 103 0.47 3.97 23.70
C ALA A 103 1.35 3.38 24.81
N LYS A 104 2.55 3.95 25.01
CA LYS A 104 3.48 3.49 26.06
C LYS A 104 2.89 3.67 27.44
N THR A 105 2.25 4.81 27.71
CA THR A 105 1.66 5.10 29.03
C THR A 105 0.50 4.14 29.32
N LEU A 106 -0.34 3.86 28.32
CA LEU A 106 -1.44 2.91 28.46
C LEU A 106 -0.90 1.49 28.69
N ALA A 107 0.07 1.04 27.89
CA ALA A 107 0.70 -0.28 28.03
C ALA A 107 1.33 -0.45 29.42
N TRP A 108 2.06 0.57 29.87
CA TRP A 108 2.68 0.60 31.19
C TRP A 108 1.63 0.54 32.32
N SER A 109 0.55 1.31 32.22
CA SER A 109 -0.52 1.32 33.23
C SER A 109 -1.27 -0.01 33.36
N LEU A 110 -1.34 -0.78 32.26
CA LEU A 110 -1.96 -2.10 32.19
C LEU A 110 -0.97 -3.23 32.46
N ASN A 111 0.33 -2.92 32.61
CA ASN A 111 1.41 -3.88 32.73
C ASN A 111 1.44 -4.91 31.59
N ILE A 112 1.29 -4.44 30.35
CA ILE A 112 1.33 -5.26 29.13
C ILE A 112 2.42 -4.79 28.16
N PRO A 113 2.88 -5.65 27.22
CA PRO A 113 3.92 -5.30 26.27
C PRO A 113 3.55 -4.15 25.34
N PHE A 114 4.59 -3.39 24.97
CA PHE A 114 4.53 -2.35 23.93
C PHE A 114 5.37 -2.77 22.72
N VAL A 115 4.91 -2.48 21.50
CA VAL A 115 5.67 -2.68 20.25
C VAL A 115 5.82 -1.36 19.51
N SER A 116 7.06 -0.98 19.19
CA SER A 116 7.33 0.13 18.29
C SER A 116 7.24 -0.33 16.85
N VAL A 117 6.38 0.32 16.07
CA VAL A 117 6.14 -0.04 14.66
C VAL A 117 6.72 1.03 13.75
N ASN A 118 7.50 0.62 12.74
CA ASN A 118 7.88 1.50 11.65
C ASN A 118 6.69 1.67 10.69
N HIS A 119 6.34 2.92 10.34
CA HIS A 119 5.19 3.26 9.50
C HIS A 119 5.27 2.58 8.11
N LEU A 120 6.45 2.60 7.49
CA LEU A 120 6.65 1.98 6.19
C LEU A 120 6.53 0.46 6.30
N GLU A 121 7.12 -0.12 7.34
CA GLU A 121 6.99 -1.54 7.62
C GLU A 121 5.53 -1.97 7.78
N ALA A 122 4.71 -1.19 8.49
CA ALA A 122 3.29 -1.46 8.64
C ALA A 122 2.61 -1.63 7.28
N HIS A 123 2.84 -0.70 6.34
CA HIS A 123 2.37 -0.82 4.95
C HIS A 123 2.87 -2.11 4.27
N LEU A 124 4.15 -2.45 4.44
CA LEU A 124 4.77 -3.63 3.83
C LEU A 124 4.19 -4.95 4.37
N LEU A 125 3.84 -4.99 5.66
CA LEU A 125 3.34 -6.19 6.33
C LEU A 125 1.87 -6.49 6.02
N VAL A 126 1.10 -5.52 5.51
CA VAL A 126 -0.27 -5.78 4.99
C VAL A 126 -0.25 -6.90 3.93
N ALA A 127 0.87 -7.07 3.21
CA ALA A 127 1.08 -8.17 2.26
C ALA A 127 0.83 -9.56 2.87
N LYS A 128 1.14 -9.73 4.15
CA LYS A 128 0.98 -11.00 4.86
C LYS A 128 -0.42 -11.16 5.45
N TRP A 129 -1.21 -10.09 5.51
CA TRP A 129 -2.50 -10.11 6.18
C TRP A 129 -3.61 -10.60 5.25
N LYS A 130 -3.98 -11.87 5.34
CA LYS A 130 -5.00 -12.48 4.46
C LYS A 130 -6.31 -11.68 4.37
N HIS A 131 -6.77 -11.10 5.49
CA HIS A 131 -8.03 -10.36 5.55
C HIS A 131 -7.97 -9.00 4.84
N ALA A 132 -6.77 -8.51 4.53
CA ALA A 132 -6.57 -7.32 3.72
C ALA A 132 -6.91 -7.54 2.24
N TYR A 133 -7.20 -8.77 1.83
CA TYR A 133 -7.50 -9.15 0.45
C TYR A 133 -8.93 -9.69 0.32
N ASN A 134 -9.47 -9.67 -0.89
CA ASN A 134 -10.77 -10.27 -1.18
C ASN A 134 -10.63 -11.81 -1.25
N SER A 135 -11.55 -12.53 -0.59
CA SER A 135 -11.52 -13.99 -0.44
C SER A 135 -11.62 -14.77 -1.76
N ILE A 136 -11.98 -14.09 -2.85
CA ILE A 136 -12.27 -14.64 -4.17
C ILE A 136 -11.62 -13.68 -5.19
N ASN A 137 -10.82 -14.22 -6.10
CA ASN A 137 -10.14 -13.56 -7.23
C ASN A 137 -8.63 -13.25 -7.10
N VAL A 138 -7.82 -14.17 -6.59
CA VAL A 138 -6.37 -14.19 -6.93
C VAL A 138 -6.11 -14.87 -8.29
N GLN A 139 -7.12 -15.53 -8.89
CA GLN A 139 -7.03 -16.18 -10.20
C GLN A 139 -8.12 -15.79 -11.22
N ASN A 140 -9.15 -15.02 -10.85
CA ASN A 140 -10.35 -14.84 -11.70
C ASN A 140 -10.68 -13.39 -12.09
N GLU A 141 -9.83 -12.41 -11.80
CA GLU A 141 -9.89 -11.09 -12.48
C GLU A 141 -9.35 -11.16 -13.94
N HIS A 142 -9.02 -12.35 -14.43
CA HIS A 142 -8.34 -12.62 -15.70
C HIS A 142 -9.21 -12.65 -16.97
N ILE A 143 -10.53 -12.35 -16.93
CA ILE A 143 -11.41 -12.58 -18.11
C ILE A 143 -12.14 -11.34 -18.66
N ASN A 144 -12.25 -10.22 -17.94
CA ASN A 144 -13.11 -9.12 -18.39
C ASN A 144 -12.44 -8.00 -19.22
N SER A 145 -11.26 -8.22 -19.80
CA SER A 145 -10.65 -7.29 -20.76
C SER A 145 -10.80 -7.68 -22.25
N ASN A 146 -11.44 -8.81 -22.59
CA ASN A 146 -11.51 -9.30 -23.98
C ASN A 146 -12.90 -9.69 -24.52
N LYS A 147 -14.00 -9.19 -23.93
CA LYS A 147 -15.35 -9.38 -24.52
C LYS A 147 -16.17 -8.08 -24.58
N GLN A 148 -15.66 -7.07 -25.28
CA GLN A 148 -16.49 -6.00 -25.86
C GLN A 148 -15.95 -5.59 -27.23
N SER A 149 -15.90 -6.53 -28.17
CA SER A 149 -15.72 -6.26 -29.60
C SER A 149 -16.11 -7.46 -30.48
N ALA A 150 -17.36 -7.90 -30.37
CA ALA A 150 -18.01 -8.67 -31.44
C ALA A 150 -19.53 -8.59 -31.27
N GLY A 151 -20.16 -7.65 -31.97
CA GLY A 151 -21.61 -7.59 -32.10
C GLY A 151 -22.10 -8.40 -33.30
N LYS A 152 -23.20 -9.12 -33.07
CA LYS A 152 -24.21 -9.65 -34.03
C LYS A 152 -23.75 -10.81 -34.92
N THR A 153 -24.45 -11.95 -34.97
CA THR A 153 -25.76 -12.10 -35.63
C THR A 153 -26.48 -13.38 -35.17
N LEU A 154 -27.82 -13.33 -35.08
CA LEU A 154 -28.72 -14.48 -34.85
C LEU A 154 -28.65 -15.52 -35.98
N ASN A 155 -28.81 -16.81 -35.65
CA ASN A 155 -29.86 -17.65 -36.25
C ASN A 155 -30.05 -19.00 -35.53
N ASN A 156 -31.32 -19.41 -35.44
CA ASN A 156 -31.84 -20.67 -34.90
C ASN A 156 -31.60 -21.86 -35.84
N ASN A 157 -31.31 -23.06 -35.29
CA ASN A 157 -32.18 -24.25 -35.32
C ASN A 157 -31.45 -25.57 -35.01
N ASN A 158 -32.06 -26.32 -34.09
CA ASN A 158 -32.28 -27.77 -34.06
C ASN A 158 -31.12 -28.80 -33.92
N ASN A 159 -31.22 -29.49 -32.78
CA ASN A 159 -31.38 -30.95 -32.61
C ASN A 159 -30.19 -31.89 -32.35
N LEU A 160 -30.36 -32.58 -31.20
CA LEU A 160 -30.17 -34.01 -30.90
C LEU A 160 -28.82 -34.51 -30.33
N GLN A 161 -28.97 -34.96 -29.07
CA GLN A 161 -28.52 -36.24 -28.48
C GLN A 161 -27.11 -36.40 -27.89
N ASN A 162 -27.13 -36.49 -26.54
CA ASN A 162 -26.62 -37.54 -25.65
C ASN A 162 -25.20 -38.08 -25.85
N GLY A 163 -24.42 -38.00 -24.76
CA GLY A 163 -23.37 -38.97 -24.48
C GLY A 163 -22.28 -38.42 -23.55
N SER A 164 -22.42 -38.73 -22.27
CA SER A 164 -21.34 -39.04 -21.31
C SER A 164 -19.94 -38.44 -21.56
N ASP A 165 -19.47 -37.59 -20.64
CA ASP A 165 -18.45 -38.05 -19.69
C ASP A 165 -18.25 -37.05 -18.55
N ASN A 166 -18.46 -37.59 -17.35
CA ASN A 166 -18.13 -36.96 -16.07
C ASN A 166 -16.62 -36.79 -15.97
N ASN A 167 -16.14 -35.55 -16.03
CA ASN A 167 -14.90 -35.16 -15.38
C ASN A 167 -15.13 -33.84 -14.66
N PHE A 168 -15.69 -33.96 -13.45
CA PHE A 168 -15.62 -32.92 -12.41
C PHE A 168 -14.15 -32.68 -12.09
N SER A 169 -13.52 -31.69 -12.73
CA SER A 169 -12.27 -31.13 -12.22
C SER A 169 -12.62 -30.41 -10.91
N LYS A 170 -12.14 -30.98 -9.80
CA LYS A 170 -12.11 -30.31 -8.50
C LYS A 170 -11.40 -28.97 -8.67
N ASN A 171 -12.16 -27.89 -8.68
CA ASN A 171 -11.66 -26.55 -8.39
C ASN A 171 -11.27 -26.52 -6.90
N GLU A 172 -10.08 -27.01 -6.58
CA GLU A 172 -9.46 -26.72 -5.28
C GLU A 172 -9.13 -25.22 -5.25
N SER A 173 -10.05 -24.45 -4.69
CA SER A 173 -9.84 -23.04 -4.37
C SER A 173 -8.76 -22.95 -3.29
N ILE A 174 -7.49 -22.81 -3.69
CA ILE A 174 -6.40 -22.47 -2.77
C ILE A 174 -6.73 -21.09 -2.21
N SER A 175 -7.10 -21.03 -0.92
CA SER A 175 -7.37 -19.78 -0.23
C SER A 175 -6.06 -19.03 -0.05
N PHE A 176 -6.05 -17.76 -0.45
CA PHE A 176 -4.87 -16.90 -0.27
C PHE A 176 -4.67 -16.59 1.22
N THR A 177 -3.52 -16.98 1.78
CA THR A 177 -3.18 -16.83 3.20
C THR A 177 -2.32 -15.61 3.51
N GLY A 178 -2.05 -14.76 2.52
CA GLY A 178 -1.03 -13.71 2.58
C GLY A 178 0.24 -14.10 1.81
N LEU A 179 1.14 -13.13 1.62
CA LEU A 179 2.45 -13.39 1.00
C LEU A 179 3.42 -13.96 2.03
N ASP A 180 4.06 -15.07 1.68
CA ASP A 180 5.24 -15.55 2.38
C ASP A 180 6.48 -14.77 1.96
N PHE A 181 7.43 -14.64 2.89
CA PHE A 181 8.73 -14.09 2.54
C PHE A 181 9.51 -15.08 1.66
N PRO A 182 10.40 -14.62 0.77
CA PRO A 182 10.61 -13.21 0.42
C PRO A 182 9.60 -12.71 -0.62
N TYR A 183 9.28 -11.42 -0.57
CA TYR A 183 8.47 -10.74 -1.58
C TYR A 183 9.01 -9.36 -1.91
N GLY A 184 8.70 -8.89 -3.13
CA GLY A 184 9.03 -7.54 -3.56
C GLY A 184 7.96 -6.55 -3.13
N VAL A 185 8.34 -5.30 -2.96
CA VAL A 185 7.48 -4.22 -2.48
C VAL A 185 7.57 -3.06 -3.44
N ILE A 186 6.40 -2.55 -3.82
CA ILE A 186 6.20 -1.24 -4.44
C ILE A 186 5.40 -0.43 -3.42
N LEU A 187 5.98 0.62 -2.87
CA LEU A 187 5.28 1.54 -1.99
C LEU A 187 5.16 2.88 -2.69
N ALA A 188 3.93 3.37 -2.89
CA ALA A 188 3.67 4.72 -3.36
C ALA A 188 2.52 5.34 -2.57
N SER A 189 2.84 6.33 -1.73
CA SER A 189 1.91 7.08 -0.89
C SER A 189 2.03 8.58 -1.14
N GLY A 190 1.39 9.40 -0.29
CA GLY A 190 1.52 10.85 -0.30
C GLY A 190 2.95 11.32 -0.04
N GLY A 191 3.67 10.67 0.88
CA GLY A 191 5.01 11.07 1.32
C GLY A 191 6.15 10.14 0.90
N HIS A 192 5.85 8.94 0.37
CA HIS A 192 6.89 7.95 0.09
C HIS A 192 6.69 7.30 -1.28
N THR A 193 7.78 7.15 -2.04
CA THR A 193 7.83 6.24 -3.20
C THR A 193 9.09 5.42 -3.12
N LEU A 194 9.00 4.10 -2.98
CA LEU A 194 10.16 3.21 -2.92
C LEU A 194 9.89 1.82 -3.50
N LEU A 195 10.99 1.15 -3.85
CA LEU A 195 11.04 -0.28 -4.11
C LEU A 195 11.88 -0.95 -3.04
N ALA A 196 11.40 -2.06 -2.51
CA ALA A 196 12.14 -2.83 -1.51
C ALA A 196 11.93 -4.34 -1.68
N ILE A 197 12.81 -5.12 -1.07
CA ILE A 197 12.64 -6.56 -0.89
C ILE A 197 12.45 -6.83 0.60
N ALA A 198 11.39 -7.55 0.95
CA ALA A 198 11.15 -8.04 2.29
C ALA A 198 11.59 -9.51 2.40
N THR A 199 12.47 -9.82 3.36
CA THR A 199 13.06 -11.16 3.52
C THR A 199 12.65 -11.86 4.81
N ASP A 200 12.34 -11.09 5.85
CA ASP A 200 11.74 -11.54 7.11
C ASP A 200 11.11 -10.31 7.80
N LEU A 201 10.39 -10.53 8.90
CA LEU A 201 9.92 -9.47 9.80
C LEU A 201 11.13 -8.65 10.29
N GLY A 202 11.06 -7.32 10.15
CA GLY A 202 12.17 -6.43 10.47
C GLY A 202 13.38 -6.48 9.51
N LYS A 203 13.34 -7.29 8.43
CA LYS A 203 14.45 -7.44 7.47
C LYS A 203 14.07 -7.02 6.06
N TYR A 204 14.33 -5.76 5.76
CA TYR A 204 14.01 -5.12 4.48
C TYR A 204 15.27 -4.62 3.78
N SER A 205 15.22 -4.61 2.46
CA SER A 205 16.31 -4.13 1.60
C SER A 205 15.74 -3.11 0.62
N VAL A 206 16.10 -1.84 0.78
CA VAL A 206 15.61 -0.79 -0.11
C VAL A 206 16.41 -0.84 -1.41
N LEU A 207 15.71 -1.05 -2.52
CA LEU A 207 16.31 -1.08 -3.85
C LEU A 207 16.45 0.34 -4.43
N GLY A 208 15.48 1.20 -4.13
CA GLY A 208 15.50 2.61 -4.51
C GLY A 208 14.34 3.38 -3.92
N THR A 209 14.53 4.69 -3.76
CA THR A 209 13.55 5.62 -3.19
C THR A 209 13.41 6.86 -4.09
N SER A 210 12.37 7.66 -3.89
CA SER A 210 12.32 8.99 -4.51
C SER A 210 13.41 9.88 -3.94
N LEU A 211 14.10 10.57 -4.83
CA LEU A 211 15.11 11.57 -4.50
C LEU A 211 14.48 12.96 -4.25
N ASP A 212 13.22 13.14 -4.63
CA ASP A 212 12.49 14.41 -4.51
C ASP A 212 11.02 14.20 -4.10
N ASP A 213 10.03 14.59 -4.91
CA ASP A 213 8.61 14.46 -4.58
C ASP A 213 8.20 12.97 -4.60
N ALA A 214 7.22 12.59 -3.78
CA ALA A 214 6.56 11.29 -3.92
C ALA A 214 5.46 11.32 -5.01
N VAL A 215 5.01 10.16 -5.48
CA VAL A 215 3.94 10.08 -6.49
C VAL A 215 2.65 10.75 -6.02
N GLY A 216 2.22 10.47 -4.79
CA GLY A 216 1.01 11.09 -4.22
C GLY A 216 1.15 12.61 -4.11
N GLU A 217 2.33 13.10 -3.73
CA GLU A 217 2.62 14.53 -3.65
C GLU A 217 2.48 15.25 -5.01
N ILE A 218 2.93 14.65 -6.12
CA ILE A 218 2.71 15.22 -7.45
C ILE A 218 1.21 15.30 -7.76
N LEU A 219 0.47 14.21 -7.50
CA LEU A 219 -0.96 14.15 -7.75
C LEU A 219 -1.69 15.25 -6.99
N ASP A 220 -1.38 15.43 -5.70
CA ASP A 220 -2.02 16.46 -4.88
C ASP A 220 -1.60 17.88 -5.27
N LYS A 221 -0.30 18.12 -5.53
CA LYS A 221 0.18 19.44 -5.99
C LYS A 221 -0.43 19.83 -7.35
N PHE A 222 -0.48 18.89 -8.29
CA PHE A 222 -1.11 19.14 -9.60
C PHE A 222 -2.63 19.31 -9.46
N GLY A 223 -3.29 18.46 -8.67
CA GLY A 223 -4.71 18.53 -8.40
C GLY A 223 -5.13 19.90 -7.87
N ARG A 224 -4.43 20.42 -6.86
CA ARG A 224 -4.64 21.79 -6.37
C ARG A 224 -4.48 22.83 -7.47
N LYS A 225 -3.45 22.70 -8.31
CA LYS A 225 -3.19 23.65 -9.40
C LYS A 225 -4.32 23.71 -10.43
N ILE A 226 -5.05 22.62 -10.64
CA ILE A 226 -6.20 22.54 -11.55
C ILE A 226 -7.57 22.70 -10.84
N GLY A 227 -7.57 23.06 -9.56
CA GLY A 227 -8.77 23.37 -8.78
C GLY A 227 -9.48 22.17 -8.14
N LEU A 228 -8.79 21.05 -7.94
CA LEU A 228 -9.34 19.86 -7.27
C LEU A 228 -9.14 19.93 -5.76
N LYS A 229 -10.07 19.30 -5.03
CA LYS A 229 -9.95 19.08 -3.59
C LYS A 229 -8.95 17.96 -3.30
N ASN A 230 -8.22 18.11 -2.20
CA ASN A 230 -7.34 17.06 -1.70
C ASN A 230 -8.14 16.01 -0.90
N PRO A 231 -7.66 14.75 -0.86
CA PRO A 231 -6.59 14.18 -1.70
C PRO A 231 -7.03 14.11 -3.17
N ALA A 232 -6.18 14.58 -4.07
CA ALA A 232 -6.56 14.82 -5.46
C ALA A 232 -6.37 13.59 -6.36
N GLY A 233 -5.61 12.59 -5.92
CA GLY A 233 -5.33 11.38 -6.71
C GLY A 233 -6.59 10.69 -7.27
N LYS A 234 -7.64 10.55 -6.45
CA LYS A 234 -8.93 9.97 -6.87
C LYS A 234 -9.64 10.83 -7.92
N HIS A 235 -9.63 12.14 -7.74
CA HIS A 235 -10.26 13.09 -8.67
C HIS A 235 -9.53 13.13 -10.02
N ILE A 236 -8.18 13.07 -10.00
CA ILE A 236 -7.35 12.97 -11.21
C ILE A 236 -7.68 11.69 -11.99
N GLU A 237 -7.83 10.56 -11.31
CA GLU A 237 -8.23 9.31 -11.94
C GLU A 237 -9.61 9.43 -12.60
N GLN A 238 -10.60 9.99 -11.90
CA GLN A 238 -11.95 10.21 -12.42
C GLN A 238 -11.96 11.09 -13.67
N LEU A 239 -11.17 12.16 -13.70
CA LEU A 239 -11.03 13.03 -14.88
C LEU A 239 -10.33 12.31 -16.03
N ALA A 240 -9.30 11.52 -15.75
CA ALA A 240 -8.60 10.76 -16.79
C ALA A 240 -9.48 9.69 -17.44
N LEU A 241 -10.41 9.09 -16.70
CA LEU A 241 -11.39 8.16 -17.29
C LEU A 241 -12.27 8.82 -18.36
N GLN A 242 -12.48 10.14 -18.27
CA GLN A 242 -13.25 10.92 -19.23
C GLN A 242 -12.42 11.37 -20.45
N SER A 243 -11.10 11.18 -20.42
CA SER A 243 -10.19 11.52 -21.52
C SER A 243 -10.53 10.76 -22.81
N GLU A 244 -10.27 11.37 -23.95
CA GLU A 244 -10.35 10.67 -25.25
C GLU A 244 -9.36 9.49 -25.34
N PHE A 245 -8.25 9.56 -24.62
CA PHE A 245 -7.25 8.50 -24.55
C PHE A 245 -7.70 7.29 -23.71
N SER A 246 -8.64 7.48 -22.78
CA SER A 246 -9.25 6.37 -22.03
C SER A 246 -10.05 5.45 -22.97
N LYS A 247 -10.72 6.02 -23.98
CA LYS A 247 -11.49 5.27 -24.99
C LYS A 247 -10.62 4.57 -26.02
N ASN A 248 -9.45 5.12 -26.32
CA ASN A 248 -8.49 4.51 -27.23
C ASN A 248 -7.06 4.60 -26.67
N PRO A 249 -6.69 3.74 -25.71
CA PRO A 249 -5.40 3.82 -25.02
C PRO A 249 -4.19 3.73 -25.96
N ASN A 250 -4.33 2.99 -27.07
CA ASN A 250 -3.27 2.81 -28.07
C ASN A 250 -3.00 4.06 -28.90
N SER A 251 -3.91 5.04 -28.89
CA SER A 251 -3.72 6.33 -29.57
C SER A 251 -2.85 7.32 -28.77
N PHE A 252 -2.61 7.05 -27.48
CA PHE A 252 -1.81 7.92 -26.64
C PHE A 252 -0.33 7.56 -26.68
N SER A 253 0.51 8.60 -26.74
CA SER A 253 1.95 8.48 -26.55
C SER A 253 2.47 9.75 -25.88
N LEU A 254 3.46 9.61 -25.01
CA LEU A 254 4.22 10.76 -24.48
C LEU A 254 5.00 11.50 -25.58
N LYS A 255 5.05 10.99 -26.81
CA LYS A 255 5.55 11.73 -27.98
C LYS A 255 4.55 12.79 -28.50
N ASN A 256 3.29 12.77 -28.05
CA ASN A 256 2.29 13.76 -28.45
C ASN A 256 2.73 15.15 -27.94
N PRO A 257 2.92 16.16 -28.82
CA PRO A 257 3.44 17.47 -28.41
C PRO A 257 2.55 18.19 -27.39
N ASN A 258 1.24 17.96 -27.42
CA ASN A 258 0.29 18.58 -26.48
C ASN A 258 0.35 17.98 -25.08
N PHE A 259 0.83 16.73 -24.96
CA PHE A 259 0.86 15.95 -23.72
C PHE A 259 2.21 15.27 -23.48
N ASN A 260 3.29 15.82 -24.04
CA ASN A 260 4.64 15.32 -23.84
C ASN A 260 5.08 15.67 -22.42
N LEU A 261 5.11 14.65 -21.56
CA LEU A 261 5.60 14.70 -20.20
C LEU A 261 6.85 13.82 -20.07
N PRO A 262 7.87 14.25 -19.32
CA PRO A 262 9.07 13.47 -19.14
C PRO A 262 8.78 12.20 -18.32
N VAL A 263 9.52 11.12 -18.62
CA VAL A 263 9.69 9.98 -17.72
C VAL A 263 11.07 10.16 -17.08
N PRO A 264 11.17 10.71 -15.86
CA PRO A 264 12.46 11.06 -15.27
C PRO A 264 13.34 9.82 -15.09
N LEU A 265 14.65 10.01 -15.19
CA LEU A 265 15.67 8.97 -15.03
C LEU A 265 15.53 7.78 -16.00
N LYS A 266 14.85 7.90 -17.15
CA LYS A 266 14.50 6.77 -18.05
C LYS A 266 15.64 5.80 -18.40
N ASN A 267 16.88 6.29 -18.47
CA ASN A 267 18.07 5.47 -18.80
C ASN A 267 18.98 5.20 -17.58
N ASP A 268 18.57 5.62 -16.40
CA ASP A 268 19.30 5.39 -15.16
C ASP A 268 19.20 3.90 -14.77
N LYS A 269 20.32 3.31 -14.32
CA LYS A 269 20.39 1.89 -13.94
C LYS A 269 19.98 1.62 -12.49
N SER A 270 19.83 2.67 -11.68
CA SER A 270 19.33 2.57 -10.30
C SER A 270 17.82 2.34 -10.27
N CYS A 271 17.32 1.95 -9.11
CA CYS A 271 15.88 1.87 -8.85
C CYS A 271 15.32 3.15 -8.23
N ASN A 272 16.09 4.26 -8.21
CA ASN A 272 15.66 5.52 -7.62
C ASN A 272 14.64 6.26 -8.51
N PHE A 273 13.74 6.99 -7.86
CA PHE A 273 12.72 7.79 -8.52
C PHE A 273 13.08 9.28 -8.47
N SER A 274 12.55 10.03 -9.44
CA SER A 274 12.52 11.49 -9.42
C SER A 274 11.28 11.94 -10.16
N PHE A 275 10.65 12.99 -9.64
CA PHE A 275 9.28 13.37 -9.92
C PHE A 275 9.11 14.89 -9.96
N SER A 276 10.05 15.66 -9.39
CA SER A 276 10.07 17.12 -9.45
C SER A 276 10.06 17.70 -10.87
N GLY A 277 10.78 17.07 -11.80
CA GLY A 277 10.78 17.44 -13.21
C GLY A 277 9.43 17.18 -13.89
N LEU A 278 8.79 16.05 -13.57
CA LEU A 278 7.45 15.70 -14.06
C LEU A 278 6.38 16.67 -13.53
N LYS A 279 6.42 16.97 -12.23
CA LYS A 279 5.57 17.98 -11.58
C LYS A 279 5.67 19.34 -12.30
N THR A 280 6.88 19.81 -12.54
CA THR A 280 7.10 21.11 -13.20
C THR A 280 6.57 21.08 -14.64
N ALA A 281 6.82 20.00 -15.38
CA ALA A 281 6.36 19.85 -16.76
C ALA A 281 4.83 19.84 -16.88
N VAL A 282 4.13 19.08 -16.01
CA VAL A 282 2.67 18.98 -16.06
C VAL A 282 1.98 20.29 -15.66
N ILE A 283 2.54 21.00 -14.66
CA ILE A 283 2.05 22.33 -14.26
C ILE A 283 2.21 23.34 -15.41
N ARG A 284 3.38 23.38 -16.06
CA ARG A 284 3.63 24.28 -17.20
C ARG A 284 2.69 23.98 -18.37
N LYS A 285 2.45 22.70 -18.67
CA LYS A 285 1.51 22.30 -19.72
C LYS A 285 0.11 22.81 -19.44
N TRP A 286 -0.37 22.67 -18.21
CA TRP A 286 -1.66 23.25 -17.79
C TRP A 286 -1.69 24.77 -17.93
N GLU A 287 -0.66 25.47 -17.48
CA GLU A 287 -0.59 26.94 -17.54
C GLU A 287 -0.60 27.48 -18.97
N SER A 288 0.07 26.79 -19.90
CA SER A 288 0.12 27.17 -21.32
C SER A 288 -1.09 26.73 -22.14
N SER A 289 -2.08 26.08 -21.53
CA SER A 289 -3.22 25.49 -22.25
C SER A 289 -4.41 26.44 -22.35
N ASP A 290 -5.42 26.02 -23.10
CA ASP A 290 -6.74 26.66 -23.16
C ASP A 290 -7.56 26.48 -21.86
N LYS A 291 -7.06 25.69 -20.90
CA LYS A 291 -7.72 25.31 -19.65
C LYS A 291 -9.10 24.68 -19.84
N SER A 292 -9.38 24.15 -21.04
CA SER A 292 -10.63 23.46 -21.33
C SER A 292 -10.76 22.18 -20.50
N GLU A 293 -11.99 21.77 -20.21
CA GLU A 293 -12.22 20.50 -19.51
C GLU A 293 -11.64 19.32 -20.29
N LYS A 294 -11.73 19.36 -21.63
CA LYS A 294 -11.12 18.34 -22.49
C LYS A 294 -9.60 18.27 -22.29
N TYR A 295 -8.91 19.42 -22.28
CA TYR A 295 -7.47 19.45 -22.04
C TYR A 295 -7.12 18.97 -20.64
N LYS A 296 -7.90 19.37 -19.61
CA LYS A 296 -7.73 18.92 -18.23
C LYS A 296 -7.83 17.39 -18.10
N GLN A 297 -8.85 16.78 -18.67
CA GLN A 297 -9.06 15.32 -18.69
C GLN A 297 -7.88 14.60 -19.36
N ASN A 298 -7.47 15.07 -20.53
CA ASN A 298 -6.34 14.51 -21.28
C ASN A 298 -5.00 14.66 -20.56
N LEU A 299 -4.78 15.79 -19.88
CA LEU A 299 -3.56 16.02 -19.10
C LEU A 299 -3.52 15.15 -17.84
N CYS A 300 -4.67 14.92 -17.17
CA CYS A 300 -4.79 13.98 -16.06
C CYS A 300 -4.45 12.54 -16.49
N TYR A 301 -4.88 12.15 -17.70
CA TYR A 301 -4.50 10.86 -18.29
C TYR A 301 -2.98 10.81 -18.56
N ALA A 302 -2.42 11.84 -19.19
CA ALA A 302 -1.00 11.92 -19.49
C ALA A 302 -0.12 11.85 -18.23
N LEU A 303 -0.53 12.50 -17.14
CA LEU A 303 0.18 12.48 -15.87
C LEU A 303 0.24 11.06 -15.28
N GLN A 304 -0.91 10.36 -15.20
CA GLN A 304 -0.96 8.99 -14.71
C GLN A 304 -0.16 8.03 -15.60
N TYR A 305 -0.18 8.25 -16.91
CA TYR A 305 0.65 7.50 -17.85
C TYR A 305 2.15 7.70 -17.56
N ALA A 306 2.62 8.94 -17.42
CA ALA A 306 4.02 9.24 -17.13
C ALA A 306 4.48 8.70 -15.77
N ILE A 307 3.62 8.76 -14.74
CA ILE A 307 3.86 8.14 -13.43
C ILE A 307 3.99 6.62 -13.57
N SER A 308 3.06 5.98 -14.28
CA SER A 308 3.07 4.52 -14.49
C SER A 308 4.34 4.08 -15.21
N GLU A 309 4.74 4.78 -16.28
CA GLU A 309 5.99 4.49 -17.00
C GLU A 309 7.22 4.65 -16.11
N SER A 310 7.25 5.66 -15.24
CA SER A 310 8.34 5.87 -14.30
C SER A 310 8.44 4.74 -13.27
N LEU A 311 7.30 4.27 -12.75
CA LEU A 311 7.22 3.13 -11.84
C LEU A 311 7.66 1.82 -12.53
N ILE A 312 7.17 1.60 -13.76
CA ILE A 312 7.53 0.43 -14.59
C ILE A 312 9.02 0.41 -14.92
N GLU A 313 9.65 1.55 -15.20
CA GLU A 313 11.09 1.62 -15.50
C GLU A 313 11.93 1.17 -14.29
N ARG A 314 11.61 1.65 -13.09
CA ARG A 314 12.32 1.21 -11.88
C ARG A 314 12.01 -0.23 -11.50
N LEU A 315 10.77 -0.68 -11.70
CA LEU A 315 10.45 -2.09 -11.52
C LEU A 315 11.23 -2.95 -12.52
N ARG A 316 11.37 -2.54 -13.79
CA ARG A 316 12.20 -3.23 -14.79
C ARG A 316 13.64 -3.33 -14.32
N ASN A 317 14.21 -2.25 -13.78
CA ASN A 317 15.55 -2.26 -13.20
C ASN A 317 15.62 -3.22 -12.01
N ALA A 318 14.66 -3.20 -11.09
CA ALA A 318 14.62 -4.12 -9.95
C ALA A 318 14.57 -5.59 -10.40
N LEU A 319 13.78 -5.90 -11.44
CA LEU A 319 13.64 -7.24 -12.01
C LEU A 319 14.87 -7.69 -12.84
N GLY A 320 15.58 -6.77 -13.47
CA GLY A 320 16.72 -7.04 -14.35
C GLY A 320 18.10 -6.81 -13.71
N SER A 321 18.18 -6.17 -12.56
CA SER A 321 19.43 -5.79 -11.91
C SER A 321 20.21 -7.00 -11.38
N LYS A 322 21.55 -6.90 -11.41
CA LYS A 322 22.45 -7.79 -10.65
C LYS A 322 22.21 -7.72 -9.14
N PHE A 323 21.49 -6.72 -8.63
CA PHE A 323 21.09 -6.64 -7.22
C PHE A 323 20.14 -7.77 -6.82
N HIS A 324 19.24 -8.19 -7.71
CA HIS A 324 18.44 -9.40 -7.50
C HIS A 324 19.35 -10.61 -7.36
N ASN A 325 20.33 -10.77 -8.25
CA ASN A 325 21.23 -11.93 -8.26
C ASN A 325 22.23 -11.95 -7.08
N ASN A 326 22.78 -10.81 -6.65
CA ASN A 326 23.76 -10.74 -5.56
C ASN A 326 23.11 -10.91 -4.18
N LYS A 327 21.93 -10.29 -3.94
CA LYS A 327 21.18 -10.55 -2.70
C LYS A 327 20.50 -11.91 -2.70
N GLU A 328 20.06 -12.44 -3.85
CA GLU A 328 19.69 -13.86 -3.96
C GLU A 328 20.86 -14.78 -3.57
N GLN A 329 22.10 -14.47 -3.96
CA GLN A 329 23.27 -15.24 -3.52
C GLN A 329 23.53 -15.14 -2.02
N GLU A 330 23.40 -13.96 -1.41
CA GLU A 330 23.51 -13.81 0.06
C GLU A 330 22.39 -14.55 0.80
N ILE A 331 21.15 -14.50 0.29
CA ILE A 331 19.99 -15.21 0.83
C ILE A 331 20.17 -16.75 0.69
N ASN A 332 20.66 -17.22 -0.46
CA ASN A 332 20.90 -18.64 -0.73
C ASN A 332 22.11 -19.19 0.05
N ASN A 333 23.05 -18.35 0.48
CA ASN A 333 24.18 -18.78 1.30
C ASN A 333 23.80 -18.95 2.79
N SER A 334 22.72 -18.30 3.26
CA SER A 334 22.26 -18.41 4.65
C SER A 334 21.30 -19.58 4.89
N ASN A 335 20.65 -20.09 3.84
CA ASN A 335 19.73 -21.21 3.91
C ASN A 335 20.27 -22.32 3.00
N ASN A 336 20.60 -23.50 3.54
CA ASN A 336 21.04 -24.71 2.80
C ASN A 336 19.95 -25.27 1.86
N THR A 337 19.36 -24.43 1.02
CA THR A 337 18.32 -24.72 0.05
C THR A 337 18.74 -24.11 -1.27
N SER A 338 19.22 -24.98 -2.15
CA SER A 338 19.72 -24.72 -3.49
C SER A 338 18.61 -24.37 -4.50
N GLU A 339 17.70 -23.44 -4.15
CA GLU A 339 16.72 -22.90 -5.08
C GLU A 339 16.96 -21.40 -5.23
N ASN A 340 17.38 -20.96 -6.43
CA ASN A 340 17.47 -19.55 -6.79
C ASN A 340 16.16 -18.84 -6.42
N CYS A 341 16.16 -18.06 -5.34
CA CYS A 341 14.96 -17.41 -4.82
C CYS A 341 14.53 -16.22 -5.68
N LYS A 342 14.05 -16.52 -6.90
CA LYS A 342 13.58 -15.52 -7.85
C LYS A 342 12.26 -14.96 -7.36
N ILE A 343 12.26 -13.78 -6.74
CA ILE A 343 11.08 -13.14 -6.12
C ILE A 343 9.91 -13.11 -7.12
N LYS A 344 8.92 -14.00 -6.94
CA LYS A 344 7.78 -14.16 -7.85
C LYS A 344 6.66 -13.17 -7.54
N ASN A 345 6.45 -12.92 -6.25
CA ASN A 345 5.33 -12.16 -5.73
C ASN A 345 5.80 -10.77 -5.29
N TRP A 346 5.04 -9.77 -5.67
CA TRP A 346 5.23 -8.37 -5.31
C TRP A 346 3.95 -7.84 -4.67
N VAL A 347 4.08 -6.92 -3.74
CA VAL A 347 2.94 -6.18 -3.18
C VAL A 347 3.02 -4.71 -3.61
N PHE A 348 1.89 -4.12 -3.99
CA PHE A 348 1.77 -2.68 -4.21
C PHE A 348 0.90 -2.06 -3.11
N VAL A 349 1.50 -1.17 -2.32
CA VAL A 349 0.94 -0.56 -1.10
C VAL A 349 1.12 0.97 -1.12
N GLY A 350 0.46 1.66 -0.18
CA GLY A 350 0.37 3.11 -0.13
C GLY A 350 -0.85 3.65 -0.87
N GLY A 351 -1.25 4.89 -0.57
CA GLY A 351 -2.50 5.48 -1.09
C GLY A 351 -2.62 5.50 -2.63
N VAL A 352 -1.50 5.53 -3.36
CA VAL A 352 -1.50 5.48 -4.84
C VAL A 352 -1.87 4.09 -5.35
N ALA A 353 -1.72 3.04 -4.55
CA ALA A 353 -2.12 1.68 -4.93
C ALA A 353 -3.63 1.52 -5.17
N SER A 354 -4.44 2.45 -4.66
CA SER A 354 -5.87 2.54 -4.94
C SER A 354 -6.19 3.05 -6.35
N ASN A 355 -5.22 3.66 -7.06
CA ASN A 355 -5.39 4.10 -8.44
C ASN A 355 -5.42 2.89 -9.39
N MET A 356 -6.57 2.65 -10.01
CA MET A 356 -6.83 1.51 -10.88
C MET A 356 -5.98 1.56 -12.15
N PHE A 357 -5.78 2.74 -12.73
CA PHE A 357 -4.95 2.88 -13.94
C PHE A 357 -3.50 2.46 -13.70
N ILE A 358 -2.85 3.02 -12.67
CA ILE A 358 -1.46 2.72 -12.29
C ILE A 358 -1.34 1.25 -11.89
N LYS A 359 -2.26 0.76 -11.05
CA LYS A 359 -2.31 -0.63 -10.61
C LYS A 359 -2.36 -1.61 -11.78
N ASN A 360 -3.25 -1.39 -12.74
CA ASN A 360 -3.40 -2.29 -13.89
C ASN A 360 -2.15 -2.25 -14.79
N LYS A 361 -1.58 -1.07 -15.04
CA LYS A 361 -0.32 -0.94 -15.80
C LYS A 361 0.84 -1.71 -15.17
N LEU A 362 0.97 -1.64 -13.84
CA LEU A 362 1.98 -2.38 -13.11
C LEU A 362 1.72 -3.90 -13.16
N ARG A 363 0.48 -4.34 -12.96
CA ARG A 363 0.09 -5.76 -13.07
C ARG A 363 0.39 -6.33 -14.45
N ASP A 364 -0.04 -5.65 -15.52
CA ASP A 364 0.22 -6.05 -16.89
C ASP A 364 1.73 -6.20 -17.18
N PHE A 365 2.53 -5.26 -16.67
CA PHE A 365 3.99 -5.33 -16.81
C PHE A 365 4.58 -6.50 -16.02
N ALA A 366 4.15 -6.71 -14.78
CA ALA A 366 4.62 -7.81 -13.95
C ALA A 366 4.28 -9.18 -14.56
N GLU A 367 3.06 -9.37 -15.03
CA GLU A 367 2.60 -10.62 -15.64
C GLU A 367 3.39 -10.98 -16.90
N LYS A 368 3.64 -9.99 -17.77
CA LYS A 368 4.49 -10.16 -18.96
C LYS A 368 5.93 -10.57 -18.62
N ASN A 369 6.39 -10.32 -17.39
CA ASN A 369 7.71 -10.70 -16.89
C ASN A 369 7.67 -11.92 -15.93
N GLY A 370 6.55 -12.65 -15.89
CA GLY A 370 6.38 -13.85 -15.05
C GLY A 370 6.31 -13.57 -13.55
N LYS A 371 5.86 -12.37 -13.17
CA LYS A 371 5.70 -11.91 -11.78
C LYS A 371 4.22 -11.65 -11.48
N LYS A 372 3.87 -11.57 -10.19
CA LYS A 372 2.52 -11.23 -9.72
C LYS A 372 2.54 -10.04 -8.79
N ILE A 373 1.62 -9.08 -8.97
CA ILE A 373 1.44 -7.94 -8.07
C ILE A 373 0.12 -8.06 -7.32
N PHE A 374 0.22 -8.16 -6.00
CA PHE A 374 -0.87 -8.19 -5.05
C PHE A 374 -1.13 -6.77 -4.53
N VAL A 375 -2.40 -6.40 -4.42
CA VAL A 375 -2.80 -5.08 -3.89
C VAL A 375 -3.86 -5.30 -2.82
N PRO A 376 -3.67 -4.77 -1.59
CA PRO A 376 -4.68 -4.84 -0.54
C PRO A 376 -5.97 -4.11 -0.93
N LYS A 377 -7.04 -4.30 -0.14
CA LYS A 377 -8.25 -3.48 -0.23
C LYS A 377 -7.90 -2.00 -0.03
N PRO A 378 -8.61 -1.07 -0.70
CA PRO A 378 -8.31 0.37 -0.60
C PRO A 378 -8.24 0.90 0.83
N GLU A 379 -9.07 0.39 1.74
CA GLU A 379 -9.09 0.76 3.17
C GLU A 379 -7.82 0.40 3.94
N PHE A 380 -6.97 -0.48 3.40
CA PHE A 380 -5.68 -0.89 3.98
C PHE A 380 -4.48 -0.39 3.17
N CYS A 381 -4.71 0.39 2.10
CA CYS A 381 -3.64 1.01 1.30
C CYS A 381 -3.26 2.40 1.82
N SER A 382 -4.22 3.17 2.36
CA SER A 382 -3.96 4.45 3.03
C SER A 382 -3.51 4.23 4.47
N ASP A 383 -3.08 5.29 5.15
CA ASP A 383 -2.64 5.22 6.54
C ASP A 383 -3.81 4.82 7.44
N ASN A 384 -3.59 3.78 8.26
CA ASN A 384 -4.60 3.24 9.16
C ASN A 384 -3.92 2.50 10.32
N ALA A 385 -4.63 2.36 11.45
CA ALA A 385 -4.08 1.65 12.59
C ALA A 385 -4.17 0.13 12.43
N ALA A 386 -4.95 -0.39 11.48
CA ALA A 386 -5.03 -1.83 11.27
C ALA A 386 -3.69 -2.41 10.79
N MET A 387 -2.96 -1.72 9.90
CA MET A 387 -1.61 -2.12 9.50
C MET A 387 -0.63 -2.12 10.70
N VAL A 388 -0.74 -1.14 11.59
CA VAL A 388 0.08 -1.05 12.80
C VAL A 388 -0.25 -2.15 13.79
N THR A 389 -1.54 -2.42 13.99
CA THR A 389 -2.01 -3.48 14.88
C THR A 389 -1.59 -4.85 14.35
N TYR A 390 -1.61 -5.04 13.03
CA TYR A 390 -1.15 -6.28 12.42
C TYR A 390 0.37 -6.47 12.56
N ALA A 391 1.17 -5.41 12.38
CA ALA A 391 2.60 -5.46 12.66
C ALA A 391 2.87 -5.79 14.14
N THR A 392 2.12 -5.15 15.05
CA THR A 392 2.17 -5.41 16.50
C THR A 392 1.89 -6.88 16.82
N TYR A 393 0.83 -7.44 16.23
CA TYR A 393 0.50 -8.86 16.34
C TYR A 393 1.66 -9.75 15.87
N LEU A 394 2.24 -9.48 14.69
CA LEU A 394 3.35 -10.27 14.15
C LEU A 394 4.60 -10.25 15.04
N TYR A 395 4.95 -9.09 15.60
CA TYR A 395 6.07 -8.95 16.53
C TYR A 395 5.81 -9.66 17.87
N ASP A 396 4.60 -9.54 18.43
CA ASP A 396 4.21 -10.26 19.65
C ASP A 396 4.27 -11.78 19.46
N GLN A 397 3.86 -12.30 18.29
CA GLN A 397 3.99 -13.74 18.00
C GLN A 397 5.45 -14.23 18.01
N LYS A 398 6.43 -13.35 17.78
CA LYS A 398 7.86 -13.64 17.91
C LYS A 398 8.45 -13.26 19.26
N ASN A 399 7.64 -12.84 20.24
CA ASN A 399 8.06 -12.29 21.54
C ASN A 399 9.04 -11.11 21.39
N MET A 400 8.87 -10.31 20.33
CA MET A 400 9.68 -9.13 20.05
C MET A 400 8.92 -7.90 20.53
N HIS A 401 9.31 -7.37 21.68
CA HIS A 401 8.67 -6.21 22.31
C HIS A 401 9.68 -5.11 22.54
N SER A 402 9.22 -3.87 22.46
CA SER A 402 10.06 -2.69 22.58
C SER A 402 10.10 -2.18 24.00
N GLY A 403 11.25 -1.64 24.41
CA GLY A 403 11.38 -1.00 25.73
C GLY A 403 10.63 0.33 25.80
N TYR A 404 10.29 0.76 27.03
CA TYR A 404 9.64 2.07 27.25
C TYR A 404 10.51 3.29 26.91
N LYS A 405 11.82 3.06 26.66
CA LYS A 405 12.77 4.07 26.19
C LYS A 405 12.64 4.40 24.71
N THR A 406 11.81 3.69 23.94
CA THR A 406 11.66 3.99 22.51
C THR A 406 11.11 5.39 22.29
N GLU A 407 11.77 6.14 21.42
CA GLU A 407 11.42 7.53 21.06
C GLU A 407 10.82 7.59 19.66
N ALA A 408 10.04 8.65 19.41
CA ALA A 408 9.56 8.96 18.07
C ALA A 408 10.74 9.41 17.18
N LYS A 409 10.75 8.92 15.94
CA LYS A 409 11.79 9.15 14.94
C LYS A 409 11.18 9.83 13.72
N ALA A 410 11.47 11.11 13.52
CA ALA A 410 10.98 11.85 12.34
C ALA A 410 11.44 11.18 11.03
N SER A 411 12.67 10.67 11.03
CA SER A 411 13.24 9.84 9.97
C SER A 411 13.54 8.45 10.52
N TYR A 412 13.02 7.42 9.87
CA TYR A 412 13.24 6.03 10.29
C TYR A 412 13.25 5.11 9.07
N SER A 413 14.45 4.72 8.60
CA SER A 413 14.58 3.85 7.44
C SER A 413 14.05 2.45 7.73
N LEU A 414 13.57 1.76 6.69
CA LEU A 414 13.24 0.34 6.73
C LEU A 414 14.46 -0.53 7.09
N GLU A 415 15.67 -0.07 6.78
CA GLU A 415 16.92 -0.79 7.04
C GLU A 415 17.44 -0.59 8.48
N ASP A 416 16.90 0.40 9.20
CA ASP A 416 17.29 0.72 10.59
C ASP A 416 16.40 0.03 11.63
N ILE A 417 15.44 -0.79 11.18
CA ILE A 417 14.45 -1.41 12.06
C ILE A 417 15.15 -2.32 13.05
N SER A 418 14.94 -2.01 14.32
CA SER A 418 15.33 -2.79 15.47
C SER A 418 14.13 -2.78 16.41
N VAL A 419 13.60 -3.96 16.72
CA VAL A 419 12.43 -4.13 17.60
C VAL A 419 12.83 -4.87 18.85
#